data_AF-A0A453AMJ8-F1
#
_entry.id   AF-A0A453AMJ8-F1
#
_cell.length_a   1.000
_cell.length_b   1.000
_cell.length_c   1.000
_cell.angle_alpha   90.00
_cell.angle_beta   90.00
_cell.angle_gamma   90.00
#
_symmetry.space_group_name_H-M   'P 1'
#
loop_
_entity.id
_entity.type
_entity.pdbx_description
1 polymer ?
#
loop_
_entity_poly.entity_id
_entity_poly.type
_entity_poly.pdbx_seq_one_letter_code
_entity_poly.pdbx_strand_id
1 'polypeptide(L)'
;TTVLMVLLRPGIPCACGRVEHLHMEQEKKLKVLCLHGFRTSGGFLKKQISKWHPSILQQFDTVFPDGQFPAGGKSDIEGIFPPPYFEWFQFDKDFTEYTNLEECIAYLCDYMVKNGPFDGLLGFSQGATLSALLIGYQAQVLLLNSQILQTFESSR
;
A
#
# COMPACT_ATOMS: atom_id res chain seq x y z
N THR A 1 -15.89 -6.09 3.46
CA THR A 1 -15.01 -4.91 3.57
C THR A 1 -13.58 -5.38 3.70
N THR A 2 -12.80 -5.33 2.62
CA THR A 2 -11.43 -5.88 2.59
C THR A 2 -10.42 -4.75 2.75
N VAL A 3 -9.76 -4.72 3.91
CA VAL A 3 -8.53 -3.95 4.16
C VAL A 3 -7.38 -4.96 4.15
N LEU A 4 -6.33 -4.69 3.39
CA LEU A 4 -5.10 -5.46 3.40
C LEU A 4 -3.98 -4.57 3.91
N MET A 5 -3.32 -4.97 4.99
CA MET A 5 -2.09 -4.33 5.45
C MET A 5 -0.95 -5.34 5.36
N VAL A 6 0.13 -4.96 4.69
CA VAL A 6 1.31 -5.82 4.52
C VAL A 6 2.57 -5.04 4.84
N LEU A 7 3.48 -5.68 5.57
CA LEU A 7 4.80 -5.16 5.87
C LEU A 7 5.78 -5.64 4.79
N LEU A 8 6.56 -4.71 4.23
CA LEU A 8 7.48 -4.96 3.11
C LEU A 8 8.86 -5.45 3.56
N ARG A 9 9.14 -5.45 4.88
CA ARG A 9 10.43 -5.85 5.45
C ARG A 9 10.26 -7.03 6.42
N PRO A 10 10.99 -8.14 6.23
CA PRO A 10 11.10 -9.16 7.27
C PRO A 10 11.94 -8.61 8.44
N GLY A 11 11.46 -8.81 9.67
CA GLY A 11 12.21 -8.45 10.89
C GLY A 11 11.67 -7.25 11.70
N ILE A 12 10.51 -6.70 11.38
CA ILE A 12 9.82 -5.78 12.29
C ILE A 12 9.33 -6.59 13.49
N PRO A 13 9.79 -6.30 14.73
CA PRO A 13 9.35 -7.04 15.90
C PRO A 13 7.84 -6.89 16.06
N CYS A 14 7.12 -8.01 16.10
CA CYS A 14 5.75 -8.02 16.57
C CYS A 14 5.75 -7.50 18.01
N ALA A 15 5.18 -6.32 18.26
CA ALA A 15 5.04 -5.76 19.59
C ALA A 15 3.99 -6.55 20.40
N CYS A 16 4.35 -7.75 20.81
CA CYS A 16 3.62 -8.57 21.76
C CYS A 16 4.62 -9.16 22.76
N GLY A 17 5.00 -8.38 23.79
CA GLY A 17 5.56 -8.94 25.02
C GLY A 17 6.67 -8.14 25.71
N ARG A 18 6.40 -7.83 26.99
CA ARG A 18 7.30 -7.43 28.10
C ARG A 18 7.95 -6.04 28.08
N VAL A 19 7.53 -5.26 29.08
CA VAL A 19 8.18 -4.03 29.54
C VAL A 19 9.43 -4.42 30.33
N GLU A 20 10.60 -4.31 29.71
CA GLU A 20 11.86 -4.20 30.44
C GLU A 20 12.55 -2.90 29.99
N HIS A 21 12.79 -2.02 30.97
CA HIS A 21 13.37 -0.70 30.80
C HIS A 21 14.74 -0.77 30.11
N LEU A 22 14.81 -0.36 28.84
CA LEU A 22 16.05 -0.05 28.13
C LEU A 22 15.81 1.21 27.29
N HIS A 23 16.82 2.08 27.25
CA HIS A 23 16.91 3.37 26.58
C HIS A 23 15.85 3.64 25.50
N MET A 24 15.09 4.74 25.65
CA MET A 24 14.21 5.28 24.61
C MET A 24 15.04 5.76 23.42
N GLU A 25 15.51 4.83 22.57
CA GLU A 25 15.48 5.12 21.14
C GLU A 25 14.02 5.42 20.83
N GLN A 26 13.76 6.61 20.30
CA GLN A 26 12.43 6.99 19.83
C GLN A 26 11.98 5.93 18.82
N GLU A 27 11.06 5.02 19.22
CA GLU A 27 10.63 3.91 18.38
C GLU A 27 10.25 4.46 17.00
N LYS A 28 11.04 4.10 15.99
CA LYS A 28 10.87 4.63 14.65
C LYS A 28 9.54 4.13 14.12
N LYS A 29 8.60 5.06 13.87
CA LYS A 29 7.31 4.73 13.26
C LYS A 29 7.52 4.07 11.90
N LEU A 30 6.72 3.05 11.62
CA LEU A 30 6.73 2.35 10.35
C LEU A 30 6.08 3.23 9.28
N LYS A 31 6.79 3.52 8.20
CA LYS A 31 6.25 4.33 7.11
C LYS A 31 5.37 3.49 6.21
N VAL A 32 4.08 3.80 6.14
CA VAL A 32 3.07 3.00 5.42
C VAL A 32 2.46 3.81 4.27
N LEU A 33 2.50 3.24 3.07
CA LEU A 33 1.79 3.77 1.91
C LEU A 33 0.35 3.28 1.91
N CYS A 34 -0.61 4.20 1.94
CA CYS A 34 -2.03 3.90 2.08
C CYS A 34 -2.78 4.13 0.76
N LEU A 35 -3.28 3.06 0.14
CA LEU A 35 -3.96 3.06 -1.16
C LEU A 35 -5.48 2.97 -1.00
N HIS A 36 -6.19 4.02 -1.44
CA HIS A 36 -7.63 4.16 -1.30
C HIS A 36 -8.42 3.18 -2.20
N GLY A 37 -9.73 3.08 -1.97
CA GLY A 37 -10.63 2.24 -2.77
C GLY A 37 -11.08 2.88 -4.07
N PHE A 38 -11.76 2.11 -4.91
CA PHE A 38 -12.34 2.56 -6.17
C PHE A 38 -13.25 3.78 -5.97
N ARG A 39 -13.06 4.83 -6.77
CA ARG A 39 -13.83 6.09 -6.72
C ARG A 39 -13.85 6.73 -5.33
N THR A 40 -12.72 6.72 -4.65
CA THR A 40 -12.56 7.44 -3.37
C THR A 40 -11.31 8.32 -3.43
N SER A 41 -10.71 8.66 -2.30
CA SER A 41 -9.49 9.47 -2.25
C SER A 41 -8.62 9.05 -1.08
N GLY A 42 -7.34 9.42 -1.11
CA GLY A 42 -6.42 9.25 0.01
C GLY A 42 -6.95 9.96 1.26
N GLY A 43 -7.56 11.13 1.10
CA GLY A 43 -8.24 11.85 2.18
C GLY A 43 -9.39 11.05 2.80
N PHE A 44 -10.19 10.37 1.97
CA PHE A 44 -11.25 9.50 2.47
C PHE A 44 -10.70 8.28 3.22
N LEU A 45 -9.67 7.60 2.69
CA LEU A 45 -9.05 6.47 3.38
C LEU A 45 -8.46 6.89 4.74
N LYS A 46 -7.81 8.06 4.80
CA LYS A 46 -7.33 8.64 6.06
C LYS A 46 -8.48 8.81 7.07
N LYS A 47 -9.63 9.29 6.62
CA LYS A 47 -10.85 9.41 7.45
C LYS A 47 -11.43 8.04 7.83
N GLN A 48 -11.35 7.03 6.97
CA GLN A 48 -11.79 5.68 7.29
C GLN A 48 -10.95 5.07 8.41
N ILE A 49 -9.62 5.14 8.31
CA ILE A 49 -8.72 4.54 9.30
C ILE A 49 -8.61 5.36 10.59
N SER A 50 -9.03 6.64 10.59
CA SER A 50 -9.04 7.45 11.82
C SER A 50 -10.01 6.89 12.89
N LYS A 51 -10.85 5.92 12.54
CA LYS A 51 -11.72 5.17 13.45
C LYS A 51 -10.99 4.08 14.22
N TRP A 52 -9.77 3.72 13.81
CA TRP A 52 -8.95 2.74 14.51
C TRP A 52 -8.43 3.33 15.82
N HIS A 53 -8.10 2.44 16.76
CA HIS A 53 -7.63 2.88 18.08
C HIS A 53 -6.34 3.71 17.95
N PRO A 54 -6.20 4.86 18.64
CA PRO A 54 -5.03 5.74 18.51
C PRO A 54 -3.69 5.03 18.72
N SER A 55 -3.63 4.06 19.64
CA SER A 55 -2.40 3.27 19.88
C SER A 55 -1.95 2.45 18.65
N ILE A 56 -2.87 2.09 17.74
CA ILE A 56 -2.51 1.45 16.46
C ILE A 56 -1.90 2.51 15.55
N LEU A 57 -2.58 3.64 15.37
CA LEU A 57 -2.15 4.70 14.45
C LEU A 57 -0.82 5.35 14.86
N GLN A 58 -0.52 5.42 16.15
CA GLN A 58 0.73 6.01 16.67
C GLN A 58 1.98 5.22 16.23
N GLN A 59 1.85 3.95 15.87
CA GLN A 59 2.95 3.10 15.40
C GLN A 59 3.34 3.40 13.94
N PHE A 60 2.51 4.12 13.19
CA PHE A 60 2.67 4.31 11.74
C PHE A 60 2.86 5.78 11.36
N ASP A 61 3.75 6.03 10.40
CA ASP A 61 3.80 7.24 9.60
C ASP A 61 3.08 6.97 8.27
N THR A 62 1.86 7.49 8.12
CA THR A 62 0.95 7.08 7.03
C THR A 62 0.88 8.13 5.92
N VAL A 63 1.04 7.68 4.67
CA VAL A 63 1.02 8.53 3.46
C VAL A 63 -0.15 8.11 2.57
N PHE A 64 -1.00 9.06 2.17
CA PHE A 64 -2.24 8.78 1.43
C PHE A 64 -2.26 9.52 0.07
N PRO A 65 -1.58 9.00 -0.96
CA PRO A 65 -1.70 9.56 -2.30
C PRO A 65 -3.10 9.31 -2.87
N ASP A 66 -3.49 10.18 -3.80
CA ASP A 66 -4.65 9.97 -4.67
C ASP A 66 -4.24 9.20 -5.94
N GLY A 67 -5.20 8.46 -6.50
CA GLY A 67 -5.07 7.83 -7.81
C GLY A 67 -4.96 8.86 -8.93
N GLN A 68 -4.30 8.49 -10.03
CA GLN A 68 -4.03 9.41 -11.13
C GLN A 68 -5.28 9.72 -11.98
N PHE A 69 -6.26 8.81 -11.99
CA PHE A 69 -7.40 8.91 -12.87
C PHE A 69 -8.61 9.45 -12.11
N PRO A 70 -9.25 10.53 -12.58
CA PRO A 70 -10.55 10.96 -12.05
C PRO A 70 -11.58 9.82 -12.13
N ALA A 71 -12.49 9.76 -11.16
CA ALA A 71 -13.57 8.78 -11.17
C ALA A 71 -14.41 8.89 -12.46
N GLY A 72 -14.55 7.78 -13.18
CA GLY A 72 -15.31 7.71 -14.43
C GLY A 72 -16.83 7.60 -14.23
N GLY A 73 -17.30 7.67 -12.98
CA GLY A 73 -18.71 7.60 -12.65
C GLY A 73 -18.97 7.85 -11.17
N LYS A 74 -20.20 7.53 -10.73
CA LYS A 74 -20.67 7.79 -9.37
C LYS A 74 -19.80 7.11 -8.32
N SER A 75 -19.54 7.82 -7.23
CA SER A 75 -18.91 7.27 -6.03
C SER A 75 -19.96 6.90 -4.97
N ASP A 76 -19.73 5.79 -4.27
CA ASP A 76 -20.58 5.34 -3.16
C ASP A 76 -20.49 6.24 -1.92
N ILE A 77 -19.51 7.15 -1.89
CA ILE A 77 -19.28 8.07 -0.77
C ILE A 77 -19.78 9.49 -1.06
N GLU A 78 -20.46 9.70 -2.19
CA GLU A 78 -21.15 10.95 -2.49
C GLU A 78 -22.16 11.31 -1.39
N GLY A 79 -22.12 12.56 -0.93
CA GLY A 79 -22.93 13.04 0.20
C GLY A 79 -22.40 12.64 1.59
N ILE A 80 -21.41 11.74 1.67
CA ILE A 80 -20.73 11.35 2.91
C ILE A 80 -19.37 12.03 3.02
N PHE A 81 -18.63 12.14 1.91
CA PHE A 81 -17.32 12.76 1.84
C PHE A 81 -17.18 13.56 0.54
N PRO A 82 -16.61 14.78 0.57
CA PRO A 82 -16.58 15.63 -0.61
C PRO A 82 -15.63 15.11 -1.71
N PRO A 83 -15.90 15.44 -2.99
CA PRO A 83 -14.98 15.21 -4.12
C PRO A 83 -13.68 16.06 -3.98
N PRO A 84 -12.63 15.80 -4.78
CA PRO A 84 -12.56 14.87 -5.92
C PRO A 84 -12.46 13.39 -5.54
N TYR A 85 -12.88 12.52 -6.47
CA TYR A 85 -12.76 11.08 -6.37
C TYR A 85 -11.89 10.55 -7.51
N PHE A 86 -11.14 9.50 -7.20
CA PHE A 86 -10.13 8.93 -8.07
C PHE A 86 -10.25 7.43 -8.17
N GLU A 87 -9.69 6.90 -9.25
CA GLU A 87 -9.50 5.49 -9.54
C GLU A 87 -8.01 5.27 -9.78
N TRP A 88 -7.52 4.10 -9.35
CA TRP A 88 -6.15 3.71 -9.64
C TRP A 88 -6.03 3.12 -11.05
N PHE A 89 -7.05 2.38 -11.47
CA PHE A 89 -7.22 1.81 -12.80
C PHE A 89 -8.72 1.59 -13.04
N GLN A 90 -9.11 1.46 -14.29
CA GLN A 90 -10.49 1.17 -14.71
C GLN A 90 -10.64 -0.30 -15.06
N PHE A 91 -11.87 -0.79 -14.96
CA PHE A 91 -12.25 -2.12 -15.43
C PHE A 91 -13.65 -2.07 -16.06
N ASP A 92 -13.89 -2.96 -17.02
CA ASP A 92 -15.22 -3.18 -17.58
C ASP A 92 -16.17 -3.85 -16.57
N LYS A 93 -17.48 -3.88 -16.86
CA LYS A 93 -18.48 -4.41 -15.92
C LYS A 93 -18.27 -5.89 -15.58
N ASP A 94 -17.64 -6.64 -16.49
CA ASP A 94 -17.42 -8.06 -16.36
C ASP A 94 -16.03 -8.40 -15.79
N PHE A 95 -15.22 -7.39 -15.44
CA PHE A 95 -13.85 -7.52 -14.91
C PHE A 95 -12.90 -8.32 -15.81
N THR A 96 -13.14 -8.28 -17.11
CA THR A 96 -12.37 -8.98 -18.14
C THR A 96 -11.27 -8.10 -18.75
N GLU A 97 -11.48 -6.79 -18.77
CA GLU A 97 -10.55 -5.81 -19.32
C GLU A 97 -10.19 -4.77 -18.27
N TYR A 98 -8.88 -4.52 -18.13
CA TYR A 98 -8.33 -3.49 -17.25
C TYR A 98 -7.71 -2.40 -18.09
N THR A 99 -8.05 -1.14 -17.82
CA THR A 99 -7.46 0.03 -18.48
C THR A 99 -6.61 0.80 -17.48
N ASN A 100 -5.43 1.26 -17.91
CA ASN A 100 -4.46 2.02 -17.13
C ASN A 100 -3.81 1.29 -15.94
N LEU A 101 -3.96 -0.03 -15.83
CA LEU A 101 -3.36 -0.80 -14.74
C LEU A 101 -1.82 -0.74 -14.78
N GLU A 102 -1.22 -0.92 -15.94
CA GLU A 102 0.23 -0.86 -16.13
C GLU A 102 0.80 0.53 -15.80
N GLU A 103 0.13 1.60 -16.25
CA GLU A 103 0.50 2.98 -15.94
C GLU A 103 0.43 3.24 -14.43
N CYS A 104 -0.63 2.77 -13.77
CA CYS A 104 -0.78 2.88 -12.34
C CYS A 104 0.33 2.15 -11.58
N ILE A 105 0.70 0.93 -12.00
CA ILE A 105 1.78 0.17 -11.36
C ILE A 105 3.10 0.92 -11.51
N ALA A 106 3.41 1.41 -12.73
CA ALA A 106 4.62 2.18 -12.99
C ALA A 106 4.68 3.45 -12.12
N TYR A 107 3.58 4.18 -12.04
CA TYR A 107 3.46 5.36 -11.18
C TYR A 107 3.70 5.02 -9.70
N LEU A 108 3.07 3.96 -9.18
CA LEU A 108 3.24 3.57 -7.78
C LEU A 108 4.66 3.11 -7.47
N CYS A 109 5.31 2.38 -8.39
CA CYS A 109 6.72 2.03 -8.27
C CYS A 109 7.61 3.28 -8.20
N ASP A 110 7.42 4.23 -9.12
CA ASP A 110 8.12 5.51 -9.14
C ASP A 110 7.89 6.31 -7.85
N TYR A 111 6.64 6.35 -7.39
CA TYR A 111 6.25 7.04 -6.17
C TYR A 111 6.93 6.41 -4.95
N MET A 112 6.97 5.08 -4.87
CA MET A 112 7.62 4.34 -3.79
C MET A 112 9.13 4.58 -3.76
N VAL A 113 9.78 4.68 -4.93
CA VAL A 113 11.21 5.01 -5.03
C VAL A 113 11.47 6.45 -4.58
N LYS A 114 10.66 7.42 -5.05
CA LYS A 114 10.87 8.86 -4.79
C LYS A 114 10.53 9.26 -3.34
N ASN A 115 9.51 8.65 -2.76
CA ASN A 115 8.96 9.04 -1.45
C ASN A 115 9.26 8.03 -0.34
N GLY A 116 9.90 6.91 -0.66
CA GLY A 116 10.27 5.87 0.28
C GLY A 116 11.50 6.19 1.13
N PRO A 117 12.07 5.19 1.82
CA PRO A 117 11.61 3.81 1.85
C PRO A 117 10.28 3.67 2.60
N PHE A 118 9.36 2.86 2.07
CA PHE A 118 8.15 2.44 2.78
C PHE A 118 8.40 1.10 3.47
N ASP A 119 7.91 0.98 4.70
CA ASP A 119 7.97 -0.23 5.52
C ASP A 119 6.73 -1.12 5.33
N GLY A 120 5.64 -0.57 4.80
CA GLY A 120 4.40 -1.32 4.54
C GLY A 120 3.47 -0.66 3.52
N LEU A 121 2.51 -1.46 3.05
CA LEU A 121 1.37 -1.03 2.26
C LEU A 121 0.09 -1.27 3.06
N LEU A 122 -0.86 -0.35 2.99
CA LEU A 122 -2.22 -0.51 3.49
C LEU A 122 -3.18 -0.19 2.34
N GLY A 123 -3.93 -1.16 1.88
CA GLY A 123 -4.88 -1.01 0.78
C GLY A 123 -6.31 -1.28 1.21
N PHE A 124 -7.26 -0.53 0.66
CA PHE A 124 -8.69 -0.82 0.77
C PHE A 124 -9.28 -1.18 -0.59
N SER A 125 -10.04 -2.28 -0.70
CA SER A 125 -10.72 -2.69 -1.94
C SER A 125 -9.77 -2.67 -3.15
N GLN A 126 -9.95 -1.77 -4.13
CA GLN A 126 -9.01 -1.61 -5.26
C GLN A 126 -7.55 -1.38 -4.82
N GLY A 127 -7.33 -0.56 -3.79
CA GLY A 127 -5.99 -0.36 -3.22
C GLY A 127 -5.43 -1.61 -2.54
N ALA A 128 -6.28 -2.52 -2.03
CA ALA A 128 -5.84 -3.81 -1.50
C ALA A 128 -5.37 -4.74 -2.64
N THR A 129 -6.08 -4.76 -3.76
CA THR A 129 -5.66 -5.47 -4.98
C THR A 129 -4.29 -4.99 -5.45
N LEU A 130 -4.07 -3.68 -5.52
CA LEU A 130 -2.77 -3.11 -5.90
C LEU A 130 -1.67 -3.43 -4.90
N SER A 131 -1.98 -3.38 -3.60
CA SER A 131 -1.02 -3.76 -2.56
C SER A 131 -0.55 -5.20 -2.77
N ALA A 132 -1.48 -6.14 -2.98
CA ALA A 132 -1.15 -7.53 -3.25
C ALA A 132 -0.32 -7.70 -4.55
N LEU A 133 -0.70 -7.00 -5.61
CA LEU A 133 0.00 -7.05 -6.90
C LEU A 133 1.45 -6.53 -6.80
N LEU A 134 1.66 -5.39 -6.14
CA LEU A 134 3.00 -4.80 -5.94
C LEU A 134 3.91 -5.73 -5.14
N ILE A 135 3.37 -6.38 -4.10
CA ILE A 135 4.11 -7.36 -3.31
C ILE A 135 4.45 -8.59 -4.14
N GLY A 136 3.50 -9.06 -4.96
CA GLY A 136 3.73 -10.15 -5.91
C GLY A 136 4.89 -9.86 -6.86
N TYR A 137 4.93 -8.65 -7.44
CA TYR A 137 6.06 -8.22 -8.27
C TYR A 137 7.37 -8.15 -7.51
N GLN A 138 7.37 -7.59 -6.30
CA GLN A 138 8.57 -7.53 -5.46
C GLN A 138 9.12 -8.93 -5.18
N ALA A 139 8.26 -9.88 -4.82
CA ALA A 139 8.65 -11.26 -4.54
C ALA A 139 9.24 -11.94 -5.78
N GLN A 140 8.66 -11.75 -6.96
CA GLN A 140 9.20 -12.30 -8.21
C GLN A 140 10.59 -11.76 -8.54
N VAL A 141 10.82 -10.45 -8.37
CA VAL A 141 12.14 -9.83 -8.58
C VAL A 141 13.19 -10.40 -7.62
N LEU A 142 12.84 -10.54 -6.33
CA LEU A 142 13.73 -11.12 -5.33
C LEU A 142 14.09 -12.58 -5.66
N LEU A 143 13.09 -13.38 -6.05
CA LEU A 143 13.30 -14.78 -6.46
C LEU A 143 14.22 -14.87 -7.68
N LEU A 144 13.97 -14.07 -8.72
CA LEU A 144 14.79 -14.07 -9.93
C LEU A 144 16.25 -13.68 -9.62
N ASN A 145 16.45 -12.63 -8.82
CA ASN A 145 17.79 -12.20 -8.42
C ASN A 145 18.52 -13.31 -7.63
N SER A 146 17.82 -14.02 -6.74
CA SER A 146 18.41 -15.14 -6.00
C SER A 146 18.83 -16.30 -6.90
N GLN A 147 18.02 -16.64 -7.92
CA GLN A 147 18.33 -17.70 -8.89
C GLN A 147 19.53 -17.33 -9.77
N ILE A 148 19.60 -16.08 -10.21
CA ILE A 148 20.74 -15.56 -10.98
C ILE A 148 22.03 -15.68 -10.16
N LEU A 149 22.02 -15.24 -8.89
CA LEU A 149 23.18 -15.34 -8.01
C LEU A 149 23.63 -16.79 -7.80
N GLN A 150 22.70 -17.71 -7.54
CA GLN A 150 23.00 -19.14 -7.40
C GLN A 150 23.60 -19.75 -8.68
N THR A 151 23.12 -19.31 -9.84
CA THR A 151 23.65 -19.76 -11.14
C THR A 151 25.09 -19.28 -11.35
N PHE A 152 25.39 -18.03 -10.98
CA PHE A 152 26.75 -17.50 -11.03
C PHE A 152 27.71 -18.19 -10.07
N GLU A 153 27.26 -18.53 -8.86
CA GLU A 153 28.07 -19.25 -7.87
C GLU A 153 28.35 -20.70 -8.28
N SER A 154 27.36 -21.37 -8.88
CA SER A 154 27.51 -22.77 -9.35
C SER A 154 28.38 -22.89 -10.61
N SER A 155 28.69 -21.78 -11.27
CA SER A 155 29.50 -21.73 -12.49
C SER A 155 30.97 -21.36 -12.24
N ARG A 156 31.38 -21.19 -10.97
CA ARG A 156 32.77 -20.99 -10.55
C ARG A 156 33.35 -22.28 -9.98
#